data_AF-A0AA40BGB2-F1
#
_entry.id   AF-A0AA40BGB2-F1
#
_cell.length_a   1.000
_cell.length_b   1.000
_cell.length_c   1.000
_cell.angle_alpha   90.00
_cell.angle_beta   90.00
_cell.angle_gamma   90.00
#
_symmetry.space_group_name_H-M   'P 1'
#
loop_
_entity.id
_entity.type
_entity.pdbx_description
1 polymer ?
#
loop_
_entity_poly.entity_id
_entity_poly.type
_entity_poly.pdbx_seq_one_letter_code
_entity_poly.pdbx_strand_id
1 'polypeptide(L)'
;MLFPGTFVRPPLSKFPRKAGPFFRFTYDAVKSWGMDIVQSLIVNLSSKPSFFKRALWKPKTASAVLSAKALHRSMSEAIAAGDKNTINKICVTKLAVPLLASIDTRPKSVRYSWELVRYNKTWRYPRVLSRKISPITREPGSPFVRQLVVAIASRQRMVKYDDSAKGHGRIIPGSEKEVDLVENVVITCTVDRNTWAQDEWRIFGTLKPTLAEDWEVEKHLLGSLEAEEMSKHKV
;
A
#
# COMPACT_ATOMS: atom_id res chain seq x y z
N MET A 1 -2.38 6.04 -8.94
CA MET A 1 -1.55 7.07 -8.30
C MET A 1 -1.52 6.80 -6.80
N LEU A 2 -0.42 7.09 -6.08
CA LEU A 2 -0.47 7.08 -4.62
C LEU A 2 -1.20 8.35 -4.18
N PHE A 3 -2.09 8.28 -3.18
CA PHE A 3 -2.78 9.50 -2.76
C PHE A 3 -1.79 10.49 -2.14
N PRO A 4 -1.85 11.78 -2.52
CA PRO A 4 -1.08 12.83 -1.88
C PRO A 4 -1.34 12.87 -0.37
N GLY A 5 -0.31 13.22 0.40
CA GLY A 5 -0.41 13.30 1.86
C GLY A 5 -0.64 11.93 2.54
N THR A 6 -0.29 10.83 1.88
CA THR A 6 -0.25 9.50 2.49
C THR A 6 0.91 9.42 3.48
N PHE A 7 0.59 9.34 4.77
CA PHE A 7 1.58 9.35 5.83
C PHE A 7 1.81 7.94 6.40
N VAL A 8 3.06 7.47 6.37
CA VAL A 8 3.47 6.15 6.89
C VAL A 8 4.36 6.38 8.11
N ARG A 9 3.78 6.26 9.31
CA ARG A 9 4.51 6.54 10.56
C ARG A 9 5.80 5.71 10.67
N PRO A 10 6.98 6.33 10.82
CA PRO A 10 8.23 5.59 11.00
C PRO A 10 8.32 4.94 12.38
N PRO A 11 9.27 4.00 12.58
CA PRO A 11 9.62 3.57 13.93
C PRO A 11 10.12 4.77 14.75
N LEU A 12 9.89 4.76 16.06
CA LEU A 12 10.26 5.85 16.97
C LEU A 12 11.76 6.21 16.89
N SER A 13 12.62 5.24 16.56
CA SER A 13 14.06 5.47 16.37
C SER A 13 14.41 6.41 15.22
N LYS A 14 13.49 6.60 14.26
CA LYS A 14 13.65 7.51 13.10
C LYS A 14 12.92 8.84 13.28
N PHE A 15 12.32 9.09 14.45
CA PHE A 15 11.74 10.40 14.73
C PHE A 15 12.85 11.44 14.94
N PRO A 16 12.57 12.73 14.65
CA PRO A 16 13.50 13.81 14.99
C PRO A 16 13.85 13.77 16.48
N ARG A 17 15.15 13.90 16.80
CA ARG A 17 15.62 13.85 18.21
C ARG A 17 15.38 15.17 18.96
N LYS A 18 15.28 16.29 18.24
CA LYS A 18 15.04 17.61 18.82
C LYS A 18 13.55 17.80 19.12
N ALA A 19 13.22 18.36 20.28
CA ALA A 19 11.84 18.50 20.76
C ALA A 19 10.93 19.28 19.78
N GLY A 20 11.35 20.45 19.29
CA GLY A 20 10.55 21.24 18.34
C GLY A 20 10.16 20.47 17.06
N PRO A 21 11.14 19.97 16.28
CA PRO A 21 10.86 19.13 15.12
C PRO A 21 10.07 17.85 15.44
N PHE A 22 10.28 17.25 16.60
CA PHE A 22 9.50 16.10 17.06
C PHE A 22 8.02 16.43 17.22
N PHE A 23 7.69 17.52 17.91
CA PHE A 23 6.30 17.95 18.12
C PHE A 23 5.63 18.37 16.81
N ARG A 24 6.36 19.06 15.91
CA ARG A 24 5.84 19.41 14.58
C ARG A 24 5.52 18.17 13.75
N PHE A 25 6.44 17.20 13.70
CA PHE A 25 6.25 15.97 12.94
C PHE A 25 5.12 15.08 13.51
N THR A 26 5.01 15.01 14.84
CA THR A 26 3.91 14.28 15.49
C THR A 26 2.56 14.94 15.25
N TYR A 27 2.49 16.28 15.33
CA TYR A 27 1.29 17.04 14.96
C TYR A 27 0.87 16.75 13.52
N ASP A 28 1.80 16.79 12.58
CA ASP A 28 1.53 16.47 11.17
C ASP A 28 1.01 15.03 10.98
N ALA A 29 1.60 14.06 11.69
CA ALA A 29 1.17 12.67 11.66
C ALA A 29 -0.23 12.45 12.27
N VAL A 30 -0.63 13.28 13.24
CA VAL A 30 -1.98 13.27 13.82
C VAL A 30 -2.97 13.99 12.90
N LYS A 31 -2.57 15.13 12.33
CA LYS A 31 -3.37 15.90 11.36
C LYS A 31 -3.70 15.04 10.14
N SER A 32 -2.70 14.38 9.53
CA SER A 32 -2.91 13.48 8.38
C SER A 32 -3.90 12.36 8.71
N TRP A 33 -3.73 11.70 9.86
CA TRP A 33 -4.66 10.66 10.32
C TRP A 33 -6.08 11.20 10.60
N GLY A 34 -6.20 12.41 11.15
CA GLY A 34 -7.49 13.07 11.38
C GLY A 34 -8.20 13.37 10.07
N MET A 35 -7.47 13.90 9.07
CA MET A 35 -8.01 14.17 7.74
C MET A 35 -8.51 12.89 7.06
N ASP A 36 -7.80 11.76 7.19
CA ASP A 36 -8.23 10.46 6.68
C ASP A 36 -9.57 10.00 7.28
N ILE A 37 -9.77 10.25 8.59
CA ILE A 37 -11.02 9.94 9.28
C ILE A 37 -12.14 10.84 8.77
N VAL A 38 -11.90 12.15 8.71
CA VAL A 38 -12.89 13.12 8.23
C VAL A 38 -13.32 12.78 6.80
N GLN A 39 -12.38 12.48 5.90
CA GLN A 39 -12.68 12.06 4.53
C GLN A 39 -13.55 10.80 4.50
N SER A 40 -13.20 9.79 5.30
CA SER A 40 -14.00 8.56 5.40
C SER A 40 -15.41 8.84 5.93
N LEU A 41 -15.55 9.75 6.92
CA LEU A 41 -16.85 10.13 7.47
C LEU A 41 -17.70 10.89 6.44
N ILE A 42 -17.11 11.85 5.72
CA ILE A 42 -17.79 12.59 4.65
C ILE A 42 -18.31 11.62 3.59
N VAL A 43 -17.48 10.67 3.14
CA VAL A 43 -17.91 9.67 2.14
C VAL A 43 -19.03 8.79 2.69
N ASN A 44 -18.91 8.33 3.95
CA ASN A 44 -19.95 7.54 4.61
C ASN A 44 -21.29 8.31 4.70
N LEU A 45 -21.25 9.57 5.11
CA LEU A 45 -22.43 10.45 5.16
C LEU A 45 -23.01 10.68 3.77
N SER A 46 -22.16 10.91 2.76
CA SER A 46 -22.60 11.10 1.36
C SER A 46 -23.22 9.84 0.74
N SER A 47 -22.98 8.67 1.33
CA SER A 47 -23.58 7.41 0.90
C SER A 47 -24.95 7.11 1.53
N LYS A 48 -25.49 8.04 2.35
CA LYS A 48 -26.81 7.90 2.93
C LYS A 48 -27.88 8.33 1.90
N PRO A 49 -28.87 7.48 1.59
CA PRO A 49 -29.97 7.86 0.68
C PRO A 49 -30.96 8.85 1.31
N SER A 50 -30.95 9.00 2.64
CA SER A 50 -31.74 9.99 3.39
C SER A 50 -31.11 10.19 4.77
N PHE A 51 -31.39 11.30 5.44
CA PHE A 51 -30.81 11.67 6.74
C PHE A 51 -30.97 10.57 7.80
N PHE A 52 -32.14 9.93 7.85
CA PHE A 52 -32.48 8.89 8.82
C PHE A 52 -32.08 7.47 8.39
N LYS A 53 -31.64 7.28 7.14
CA LYS A 53 -31.25 5.96 6.63
C LYS A 53 -29.76 5.69 6.91
N ARG A 54 -29.43 4.41 7.05
CA ARG A 54 -28.04 3.97 7.22
C ARG A 54 -27.23 4.25 5.96
N ALA A 55 -25.94 4.51 6.15
CA ALA A 55 -24.98 4.66 5.05
C ALA A 55 -24.87 3.34 4.26
N LEU A 56 -24.93 3.43 2.93
CA LEU A 56 -24.76 2.29 2.04
C LEU A 56 -23.31 1.81 2.05
N TRP A 57 -22.36 2.74 2.03
CA TRP A 57 -20.95 2.41 2.06
C TRP A 57 -20.46 2.13 3.47
N LYS A 58 -19.77 1.00 3.64
CA LYS A 58 -19.09 0.63 4.89
C LYS A 58 -17.62 0.36 4.60
N PRO A 59 -16.69 0.97 5.35
CA PRO A 59 -15.26 0.81 5.07
C PRO A 59 -14.75 -0.63 5.29
N LYS A 60 -15.42 -1.53 6.04
CA LYS A 60 -15.01 -2.95 6.23
C LYS A 60 -13.47 -3.15 6.39
N THR A 61 -12.83 -2.30 7.19
CA THR A 61 -11.35 -2.21 7.24
C THR A 61 -10.67 -3.52 7.65
N ALA A 62 -11.29 -4.31 8.54
CA ALA A 62 -10.75 -5.62 8.94
C ALA A 62 -10.63 -6.58 7.75
N SER A 63 -11.67 -6.65 6.90
CA SER A 63 -11.65 -7.46 5.67
C SER A 63 -10.55 -7.00 4.72
N ALA A 64 -10.37 -5.69 4.56
CA ALA A 64 -9.32 -5.14 3.71
C ALA A 64 -7.91 -5.49 4.23
N VAL A 65 -7.71 -5.55 5.54
CA VAL A 65 -6.44 -5.99 6.15
C VAL A 65 -6.16 -7.47 5.86
N LEU A 66 -7.18 -8.33 5.91
CA LEU A 66 -7.04 -9.74 5.52
C LEU A 66 -6.71 -9.88 4.03
N SER A 67 -7.38 -9.11 3.17
CA SER A 67 -7.07 -9.03 1.74
C SER A 67 -5.63 -8.57 1.51
N ALA A 68 -5.14 -7.57 2.24
CA ALA A 68 -3.75 -7.11 2.13
C ALA A 68 -2.74 -8.23 2.41
N LYS A 69 -2.98 -9.04 3.47
CA LYS A 69 -2.13 -10.19 3.80
C LYS A 69 -2.15 -11.26 2.71
N ALA A 70 -3.34 -11.61 2.23
CA ALA A 70 -3.51 -12.62 1.19
C ALA A 70 -2.82 -12.17 -0.11
N LEU A 71 -3.08 -10.94 -0.56
CA LEU A 71 -2.47 -10.36 -1.75
C LEU A 71 -0.94 -10.31 -1.65
N HIS A 72 -0.40 -9.83 -0.52
CA HIS A 72 1.05 -9.77 -0.31
C HIS A 72 1.71 -11.14 -0.41
N ARG A 73 1.10 -12.16 0.18
CA ARG A 73 1.55 -13.55 0.06
C ARG A 73 1.50 -14.04 -1.39
N SER A 74 0.34 -13.93 -2.04
CA SER A 74 0.14 -14.38 -3.43
C SER A 74 1.08 -13.67 -4.41
N MET A 75 1.35 -12.39 -4.20
CA MET A 75 2.32 -11.63 -5.00
C MET A 75 3.73 -12.18 -4.82
N SER A 76 4.16 -12.43 -3.58
CA SER A 76 5.51 -12.91 -3.30
C SER A 76 5.74 -14.33 -3.85
N GLU A 77 4.73 -15.20 -3.71
CA GLU A 77 4.71 -16.55 -4.29
C GLU A 77 4.74 -16.50 -5.82
N ALA A 78 3.88 -15.67 -6.45
CA ALA A 78 3.83 -15.52 -7.90
C ALA A 78 5.13 -14.95 -8.47
N ILE A 79 5.74 -13.97 -7.78
CA ILE A 79 7.07 -13.46 -8.15
C ILE A 79 8.08 -14.59 -8.11
N ALA A 80 8.16 -15.38 -7.04
CA ALA A 80 9.13 -16.47 -6.95
C ALA A 80 8.92 -17.54 -8.03
N ALA A 81 7.67 -17.95 -8.24
CA ALA A 81 7.28 -18.93 -9.26
C ALA A 81 7.42 -18.43 -10.71
N GLY A 82 7.50 -17.11 -10.92
CA GLY A 82 7.47 -16.52 -12.27
C GLY A 82 6.08 -16.50 -12.91
N ASP A 83 5.01 -16.58 -12.11
CA ASP A 83 3.62 -16.54 -12.58
C ASP A 83 3.19 -15.10 -12.92
N LYS A 84 3.36 -14.76 -14.20
CA LYS A 84 3.00 -13.45 -14.75
C LYS A 84 1.50 -13.18 -14.73
N ASN A 85 0.67 -14.21 -14.85
CA ASN A 85 -0.78 -14.06 -14.94
C ASN A 85 -1.35 -13.62 -13.59
N THR A 86 -0.90 -14.26 -12.52
CA THR A 86 -1.29 -13.86 -11.16
C THR A 86 -0.85 -12.44 -10.86
N ILE A 87 0.38 -12.03 -11.23
CA ILE A 87 0.87 -10.67 -11.02
C ILE A 87 0.00 -9.63 -11.74
N ASN A 88 -0.33 -9.85 -13.01
CA ASN A 88 -1.20 -8.94 -13.77
C ASN A 88 -2.61 -8.82 -13.18
N LYS A 89 -3.13 -9.89 -12.58
CA LYS A 89 -4.45 -9.89 -11.96
C LYS A 89 -4.46 -9.11 -10.64
N ILE A 90 -3.48 -9.35 -9.77
CA ILE A 90 -3.52 -8.85 -8.38
C ILE A 90 -2.78 -7.52 -8.18
N CYS A 91 -1.88 -7.14 -9.09
CA CYS A 91 -1.14 -5.88 -9.00
C CYS A 91 -1.74 -4.84 -9.95
N VAL A 92 -1.61 -3.56 -9.60
CA VAL A 92 -1.85 -2.48 -10.57
C VAL A 92 -0.75 -2.48 -11.63
N THR A 93 -1.06 -2.03 -12.84
CA THR A 93 -0.13 -2.02 -13.98
C THR A 93 1.22 -1.37 -13.65
N LYS A 94 1.20 -0.25 -12.90
CA LYS A 94 2.43 0.46 -12.47
C LYS A 94 3.40 -0.44 -11.69
N LEU A 95 2.88 -1.37 -10.89
CA LEU A 95 3.70 -2.33 -10.13
C LEU A 95 3.96 -3.60 -10.94
N ALA A 96 2.99 -4.08 -11.71
CA ALA A 96 3.12 -5.30 -12.49
C ALA A 96 4.26 -5.19 -13.51
N VAL A 97 4.34 -4.09 -14.27
CA VAL A 97 5.36 -3.90 -15.33
C VAL A 97 6.81 -4.16 -14.85
N PRO A 98 7.31 -3.48 -13.80
CA PRO A 98 8.68 -3.73 -13.32
C PRO A 98 8.87 -5.14 -12.73
N LEU A 99 7.83 -5.73 -12.12
CA LEU A 99 7.92 -7.10 -11.59
C LEU A 99 8.03 -8.13 -12.72
N LEU A 100 7.26 -7.95 -13.79
CA LEU A 100 7.32 -8.81 -14.98
C LEU A 100 8.68 -8.69 -15.67
N ALA A 101 9.20 -7.47 -15.84
CA ALA A 101 10.54 -7.26 -16.37
C ALA A 101 11.62 -7.92 -15.48
N SER A 102 11.46 -7.88 -14.16
CA SER A 102 12.34 -8.59 -13.22
C SER A 102 12.23 -10.11 -13.33
N ILE A 103 11.10 -10.66 -13.79
CA ILE A 103 10.95 -12.10 -14.07
C ILE A 103 11.64 -12.44 -15.39
N ASP A 104 11.46 -11.61 -16.42
CA ASP A 104 12.03 -11.81 -17.76
C ASP A 104 13.56 -11.76 -17.80
N THR A 105 14.15 -10.96 -16.92
CA THR A 105 15.62 -10.82 -16.81
C THR A 105 16.29 -11.92 -15.98
N ARG A 106 15.53 -12.90 -15.46
CA ARG A 106 16.12 -13.96 -14.63
C ARG A 106 16.97 -14.92 -15.46
N PRO A 107 18.10 -15.39 -14.92
CA PRO A 107 18.83 -16.51 -15.52
C PRO A 107 17.92 -17.74 -15.61
N LYS A 108 17.81 -18.34 -16.80
CA LYS A 108 17.00 -19.54 -17.04
C LYS A 108 17.47 -20.76 -16.23
N SER A 109 18.73 -20.78 -15.82
CA SER A 109 19.32 -21.82 -14.98
C SER A 109 19.04 -21.63 -13.48
N VAL A 110 18.30 -20.60 -13.08
CA VAL A 110 18.08 -20.30 -11.65
C VAL A 110 16.59 -20.24 -11.36
N ARG A 111 16.14 -21.15 -10.50
CA ARG A 111 14.78 -21.15 -9.96
C ARG A 111 14.76 -20.44 -8.60
N TYR A 112 13.78 -19.57 -8.40
CA TYR A 112 13.61 -18.83 -7.16
C TYR A 112 12.49 -19.46 -6.34
N SER A 113 12.64 -19.44 -5.02
CA SER A 113 11.60 -19.83 -4.08
C SER A 113 11.46 -18.79 -3.00
N TRP A 114 10.21 -18.53 -2.63
CA TRP A 114 9.84 -17.67 -1.52
C TRP A 114 8.90 -18.45 -0.60
N GLU A 115 9.10 -18.29 0.68
CA GLU A 115 8.33 -18.94 1.73
C GLU A 115 8.02 -17.94 2.84
N LEU A 116 6.75 -17.89 3.23
CA LEU A 116 6.33 -17.21 4.44
C LEU A 116 6.50 -18.15 5.62
N VAL A 117 7.58 -17.99 6.38
CA VAL A 117 7.87 -18.83 7.54
C VAL A 117 6.83 -18.59 8.64
N ARG A 118 6.60 -17.31 9.00
CA ARG A 118 5.58 -16.92 9.98
C ARG A 118 5.28 -15.43 9.94
N TYR A 119 4.12 -15.05 10.48
CA TYR A 119 3.84 -13.66 10.84
C TYR A 119 4.45 -13.35 12.22
N ASN A 120 5.04 -12.16 12.34
CA ASN A 120 5.74 -11.71 13.55
C ASN A 120 4.96 -10.57 14.23
N LYS A 121 5.25 -10.31 15.51
CA LYS A 121 4.71 -9.16 16.26
C LYS A 121 3.17 -9.08 16.17
N THR A 122 2.50 -10.21 16.30
CA THR A 122 1.05 -10.39 16.09
C THR A 122 0.17 -9.50 16.97
N TRP A 123 0.65 -9.08 18.14
CA TRP A 123 -0.05 -8.13 19.00
C TRP A 123 -0.18 -6.72 18.40
N ARG A 124 0.71 -6.36 17.45
CA ARG A 124 0.75 -5.02 16.82
C ARG A 124 0.50 -5.04 15.32
N TYR A 125 0.68 -6.19 14.67
CA TYR A 125 0.59 -6.35 13.22
C TYR A 125 -0.36 -7.49 12.84
N PRO A 126 -1.07 -7.37 11.70
CA PRO A 126 -1.06 -6.25 10.76
C PRO A 126 -1.72 -4.99 11.33
N ARG A 127 -1.30 -3.80 10.86
CA ARG A 127 -1.92 -2.52 11.27
C ARG A 127 -2.11 -1.59 10.08
N VAL A 128 -3.23 -0.87 10.09
CA VAL A 128 -3.50 0.20 9.12
C VAL A 128 -2.70 1.44 9.49
N LEU A 129 -1.95 1.97 8.52
CA LEU A 129 -1.15 3.18 8.67
C LEU A 129 -1.84 4.41 8.10
N SER A 130 -2.47 4.27 6.94
CA SER A 130 -3.18 5.33 6.23
C SER A 130 -4.39 4.75 5.53
N ARG A 131 -5.46 5.54 5.46
CA ARG A 131 -6.70 5.20 4.74
C ARG A 131 -7.14 6.41 3.92
N LYS A 132 -7.24 6.25 2.61
CA LYS A 132 -7.63 7.33 1.71
C LYS A 132 -8.81 6.88 0.87
N ILE A 133 -9.74 7.80 0.64
CA ILE A 133 -10.85 7.62 -0.29
C ILE A 133 -11.19 8.96 -0.91
N SER A 134 -11.24 9.01 -2.23
CA SER A 134 -11.49 10.23 -3.00
C SER A 134 -12.09 9.87 -4.36
N PRO A 135 -12.95 10.70 -4.95
CA PRO A 135 -13.37 10.51 -6.33
C PRO A 135 -12.17 10.62 -7.28
N ILE A 136 -12.21 9.91 -8.40
CA ILE A 136 -11.13 9.96 -9.43
C ILE A 136 -11.12 11.33 -10.11
N THR A 137 -12.29 11.81 -10.47
CA THR A 137 -12.52 13.12 -11.09
C THR A 137 -13.51 13.91 -10.25
N ARG A 138 -13.56 15.23 -10.43
CA ARG A 138 -14.56 16.08 -9.75
C ARG A 138 -15.95 16.02 -10.40
N GLU A 139 -16.09 15.26 -11.47
CA GLU A 139 -17.34 15.13 -12.21
C GLU A 139 -18.40 14.41 -11.38
N PRO A 140 -19.68 14.83 -11.49
CA PRO A 140 -20.78 14.12 -10.87
C PRO A 140 -20.81 12.64 -11.32
N GLY A 141 -20.94 11.73 -10.36
CA GLY A 141 -20.99 10.29 -10.64
C GLY A 141 -19.62 9.61 -10.78
N SER A 142 -18.52 10.35 -10.69
CA SER A 142 -17.16 9.77 -10.72
C SER A 142 -16.99 8.68 -9.65
N PRO A 143 -16.44 7.51 -9.98
CA PRO A 143 -16.17 6.47 -9.00
C PRO A 143 -15.10 6.96 -8.01
N PHE A 144 -15.11 6.35 -6.84
CA PHE A 144 -14.12 6.61 -5.80
C PHE A 144 -12.97 5.64 -5.93
N VAL A 145 -11.73 6.13 -5.78
CA VAL A 145 -10.58 5.27 -5.51
C VAL A 145 -10.36 5.25 -4.02
N ARG A 146 -10.25 4.03 -3.50
CA ARG A 146 -9.98 3.76 -2.11
C ARG A 146 -8.61 3.12 -1.99
N GLN A 147 -7.79 3.64 -1.10
CA GLN A 147 -6.45 3.16 -0.83
C GLN A 147 -6.25 2.89 0.66
N LEU A 148 -5.54 1.81 0.96
CA LEU A 148 -5.19 1.43 2.32
C LEU A 148 -3.71 1.09 2.37
N VAL A 149 -3.01 1.64 3.37
CA VAL A 149 -1.64 1.25 3.68
C VAL A 149 -1.65 0.36 4.91
N VAL A 150 -1.19 -0.88 4.76
CA VAL A 150 -1.17 -1.88 5.83
C VAL A 150 0.28 -2.30 6.08
N ALA A 151 0.73 -2.13 7.31
CA ALA A 151 2.01 -2.68 7.73
C ALA A 151 1.84 -4.16 8.09
N ILE A 152 2.68 -5.01 7.52
CA ILE A 152 2.72 -6.46 7.74
C ILE A 152 4.11 -6.80 8.26
N ALA A 153 4.17 -7.47 9.41
CA ALA A 153 5.42 -7.97 9.99
C ALA A 153 5.50 -9.49 9.77
N SER A 154 6.58 -9.95 9.17
CA SER A 154 6.76 -11.37 8.81
C SER A 154 8.21 -11.78 8.83
N ARG A 155 8.44 -13.08 9.04
CA ARG A 155 9.68 -13.78 8.75
C ARG A 155 9.52 -14.47 7.41
N GLN A 156 10.38 -14.13 6.47
CA GLN A 156 10.33 -14.63 5.09
C GLN A 156 11.64 -15.33 4.77
N ARG A 157 11.55 -16.41 3.99
CA ARG A 157 12.69 -17.18 3.51
C ARG A 157 12.72 -17.12 1.98
N MET A 158 13.90 -16.85 1.44
CA MET A 158 14.16 -16.82 0.01
C MET A 158 15.33 -17.75 -0.30
N VAL A 159 15.18 -18.59 -1.33
CA VAL A 159 16.19 -19.57 -1.73
C VAL A 159 16.32 -19.57 -3.26
N LYS A 160 17.53 -19.75 -3.76
CA LYS A 160 17.77 -19.98 -5.19
C LYS A 160 18.25 -21.41 -5.43
N TYR A 161 17.73 -22.02 -6.47
CA TYR A 161 18.09 -23.37 -6.91
C TYR A 161 18.77 -23.29 -8.27
N ASP A 162 19.83 -24.07 -8.45
CA ASP A 162 20.48 -24.26 -9.74
C ASP A 162 19.71 -25.34 -10.52
N ASP A 163 18.94 -24.89 -11.50
CA ASP A 163 18.11 -25.71 -12.38
C ASP A 163 18.83 -26.05 -13.70
N SER A 164 20.14 -25.80 -13.78
CA SER A 164 20.94 -26.30 -14.89
C SER A 164 21.03 -27.82 -14.85
N ALA A 165 21.27 -28.43 -16.01
CA ALA A 165 21.47 -29.88 -16.13
C ALA A 165 22.60 -30.43 -15.23
N LYS A 166 23.54 -29.57 -14.81
CA LYS A 166 24.64 -29.92 -13.88
C LYS A 166 24.27 -29.67 -12.41
N GLY A 167 23.38 -28.72 -12.14
CA GLY A 167 22.96 -28.32 -10.80
C GLY A 167 21.95 -29.25 -10.15
N HIS A 168 21.15 -29.97 -10.95
CA HIS A 168 20.14 -30.93 -10.48
C HIS A 168 19.19 -30.38 -9.40
N GLY A 169 18.81 -29.11 -9.49
CA GLY A 169 17.90 -28.48 -8.53
C GLY A 169 18.50 -28.29 -7.13
N ARG A 170 19.83 -28.33 -6.99
CA ARG A 170 20.50 -28.07 -5.71
C ARG A 170 20.39 -26.61 -5.32
N ILE A 171 20.37 -26.35 -4.02
CA ILE A 171 20.42 -24.99 -3.47
C ILE A 171 21.76 -24.37 -3.86
N ILE A 172 21.72 -23.15 -4.41
CA ILE A 172 22.93 -22.38 -4.70
C ILE A 172 23.57 -21.98 -3.36
N PRO A 173 24.83 -22.34 -3.08
CA PRO A 173 25.48 -22.03 -1.81
C PRO A 173 25.42 -20.53 -1.48
N GLY A 174 25.06 -20.20 -0.23
CA GLY A 174 24.92 -18.82 0.24
C GLY A 174 23.71 -18.05 -0.29
N SER A 175 22.83 -18.69 -1.09
CA SER A 175 21.63 -18.03 -1.62
C SER A 175 20.45 -18.01 -0.65
N GLU A 176 20.42 -18.93 0.30
CA GLU A 176 19.38 -19.03 1.30
C GLU A 176 19.47 -17.86 2.28
N LYS A 177 18.36 -17.12 2.37
CA LYS A 177 18.26 -15.96 3.25
C LYS A 177 16.92 -15.97 3.95
N GLU A 178 16.97 -15.94 5.27
CA GLU A 178 15.80 -15.74 6.11
C GLU A 178 15.86 -14.35 6.76
N VAL A 179 14.78 -13.58 6.64
CA VAL A 179 14.76 -12.18 7.07
C VAL A 179 13.48 -11.87 7.83
N ASP A 180 13.65 -11.24 8.99
CA ASP A 180 12.57 -10.60 9.73
C ASP A 180 12.41 -9.16 9.22
N LEU A 181 11.23 -8.82 8.69
CA LEU A 181 10.98 -7.51 8.10
C LEU A 181 9.56 -7.02 8.32
N VAL A 182 9.38 -5.70 8.16
CA VAL A 182 8.08 -5.02 8.21
C VAL A 182 7.88 -4.27 6.90
N GLU A 183 6.87 -4.68 6.14
CA GLU A 183 6.52 -4.09 4.85
C GLU A 183 5.23 -3.28 4.98
N ASN A 184 5.23 -2.06 4.42
CA ASN A 184 4.02 -1.25 4.32
C ASN A 184 3.40 -1.48 2.94
N VAL A 185 2.48 -2.42 2.85
CA VAL A 185 1.80 -2.80 1.62
C VAL A 185 0.65 -1.83 1.36
N VAL A 186 0.62 -1.28 0.14
CA VAL A 186 -0.45 -0.40 -0.33
C VAL A 186 -1.38 -1.22 -1.20
N ILE A 187 -2.65 -1.27 -0.83
CA ILE A 187 -3.71 -1.84 -1.65
C ILE A 187 -4.68 -0.75 -2.08
N THR A 188 -5.26 -0.93 -3.26
CA THR A 188 -6.22 -0.01 -3.85
C THR A 188 -7.38 -0.76 -4.48
N CYS A 189 -8.57 -0.16 -4.45
CA CYS A 189 -9.74 -0.64 -5.17
C CYS A 189 -10.58 0.56 -5.61
N THR A 190 -11.48 0.32 -6.55
CA THR A 190 -12.51 1.28 -6.98
C THR A 190 -13.82 1.01 -6.22
N VAL A 191 -14.59 2.07 -6.00
CA VAL A 191 -15.92 2.04 -5.39
C VAL A 191 -16.85 2.81 -6.31
N ASP A 192 -17.87 2.13 -6.80
CA ASP A 192 -18.89 2.76 -7.64
C ASP A 192 -19.71 3.76 -6.82
N ARG A 193 -19.95 4.96 -7.36
CA ARG A 193 -20.64 6.03 -6.63
C ARG A 193 -22.15 5.79 -6.51
N ASN A 194 -22.76 5.14 -7.48
CA ASN A 194 -24.21 4.97 -7.53
C ASN A 194 -24.65 3.79 -6.66
N THR A 195 -23.95 2.67 -6.77
CA THR A 195 -24.25 1.42 -6.05
C THR A 195 -23.50 1.27 -4.74
N TRP A 196 -22.40 2.04 -4.54
CA TRP A 196 -21.47 1.87 -3.43
C TRP A 196 -20.83 0.47 -3.36
N ALA A 197 -20.89 -0.28 -4.47
CA ALA A 197 -20.21 -1.55 -4.63
C ALA A 197 -18.69 -1.33 -4.70
N GLN A 198 -17.93 -2.23 -4.09
CA GLN A 198 -16.48 -2.17 -4.06
C GLN A 198 -15.92 -3.30 -4.94
N ASP A 199 -14.97 -2.94 -5.79
CA ASP A 199 -14.21 -3.90 -6.58
C ASP A 199 -13.20 -4.68 -5.74
N GLU A 200 -12.58 -5.68 -6.37
CA GLU A 200 -11.49 -6.45 -5.78
C GLU A 200 -10.28 -5.55 -5.47
N TRP A 201 -9.62 -5.84 -4.35
CA TRP A 201 -8.38 -5.17 -3.98
C TRP A 201 -7.23 -5.60 -4.88
N ARG A 202 -6.43 -4.62 -5.30
CA ARG A 202 -5.15 -4.84 -6.00
C ARG A 202 -4.00 -4.20 -5.25
N ILE A 203 -2.81 -4.76 -5.38
CA ILE A 203 -1.59 -4.20 -4.80
C ILE A 203 -1.14 -3.03 -5.65
N PHE A 204 -1.06 -1.86 -5.02
CA PHE A 204 -0.49 -0.67 -5.64
C PHE A 204 1.04 -0.66 -5.54
N GLY A 205 1.60 -1.13 -4.42
CA GLY A 205 3.04 -1.20 -4.18
C GLY A 205 3.38 -1.30 -2.70
N THR A 206 4.63 -1.03 -2.38
CA THR A 206 5.13 -0.93 -1.00
C THR A 206 5.64 0.48 -0.71
N LEU A 207 5.48 0.96 0.52
CA LEU A 207 5.98 2.27 0.94
C LEU A 207 7.07 2.18 1.99
N LYS A 208 8.05 3.07 1.85
CA LYS A 208 9.00 3.37 2.92
C LYS A 208 8.29 4.21 4.00
N PRO A 209 8.74 4.14 5.25
CA PRO A 209 8.24 5.05 6.27
C PRO A 209 8.55 6.50 5.91
N THR A 210 7.61 7.39 6.17
CA THR A 210 7.74 8.83 5.95
C THR A 210 8.75 9.41 6.93
N LEU A 211 9.82 10.02 6.43
CA LEU A 211 10.76 10.77 7.26
C LEU A 211 10.31 12.23 7.39
N ALA A 212 10.84 12.94 8.38
CA ALA A 212 10.48 14.34 8.61
C ALA A 212 10.86 15.23 7.41
N GLU A 213 12.02 15.01 6.81
CA GLU A 213 12.50 15.74 5.64
C GLU A 213 11.62 15.48 4.42
N ASP A 214 11.35 14.20 4.12
CA ASP A 214 10.43 13.79 3.03
C ASP A 214 9.05 14.44 3.17
N TRP A 215 8.57 14.59 4.41
CA TRP A 215 7.26 15.18 4.68
C TRP A 215 7.23 16.69 4.49
N GLU A 216 8.31 17.42 4.82
CA GLU A 216 8.37 18.86 4.53
C GLU A 216 8.40 19.11 3.02
N VAL A 217 9.10 18.27 2.25
CA VAL A 217 9.09 18.32 0.77
C VAL A 217 7.69 18.07 0.23
N GLU A 218 7.02 17.01 0.69
CA GLU A 218 5.63 16.71 0.30
C GLU A 218 4.70 17.89 0.63
N LYS A 219 4.78 18.48 1.82
CA LYS A 219 3.95 19.64 2.19
C LYS A 219 4.17 20.84 1.26
N HIS A 220 5.43 21.12 0.90
CA HIS A 220 5.74 22.20 -0.02
C HIS A 220 5.11 21.93 -1.39
N LEU A 221 5.23 20.70 -1.90
CA LEU A 221 4.62 20.28 -3.16
C LEU A 221 3.09 20.39 -3.13
N LEU A 222 2.45 19.96 -2.04
CA LEU A 222 1.00 20.08 -1.88
C LEU A 222 0.56 21.55 -1.83
N GLY A 223 1.29 22.39 -1.10
CA GLY A 223 1.01 23.83 -1.04
C GLY A 223 1.14 24.51 -2.40
N SER A 224 2.12 24.15 -3.22
CA SER A 224 2.25 24.68 -4.58
C SER A 224 1.11 24.21 -5.49
N LEU A 225 0.71 22.94 -5.41
CA LEU A 225 -0.41 22.41 -6.19
C LEU A 225 -1.74 23.08 -5.81
N GLU A 226 -1.98 23.27 -4.51
CA GLU A 226 -3.16 23.98 -4.02
C GLU A 226 -3.18 25.45 -4.51
N ALA A 227 -2.03 26.13 -4.49
CA ALA A 227 -1.92 27.50 -5.00
C ALA A 227 -2.18 27.60 -6.51
N GLU A 228 -1.65 26.65 -7.30
CA GLU A 228 -1.91 26.55 -8.74
C GLU A 228 -3.37 26.23 -9.06
N GLU A 229 -4.03 25.38 -8.25
CA GLU A 229 -5.45 25.14 -8.43
C GLU A 229 -6.28 26.39 -8.11
N MET A 230 -5.94 27.10 -7.03
CA MET A 230 -6.62 28.33 -6.63
C MET A 230 -6.48 29.45 -7.67
N SER A 231 -5.37 29.51 -8.40
CA SER A 231 -5.19 30.50 -9.48
C SER A 231 -6.03 30.18 -10.73
N LYS A 232 -6.14 28.89 -11.09
CA LYS A 232 -6.97 28.42 -12.23
C LYS A 232 -8.47 28.67 -12.06
N HIS A 233 -8.96 28.79 -10.82
CA HIS A 233 -10.38 29.05 -10.54
C HIS A 233 -10.71 30.53 -10.32
N LYS A 234 -9.72 31.43 -10.38
CA LYS A 234 -9.91 32.89 -10.28
C LYS A 234 -10.02 33.60 -11.64
N VAL A 235 -9.89 32.85 -12.73
CA VAL A 235 -10.07 33.30 -14.12
C VAL A 235 -11.41 32.76 -14.61
#